data_AF-A0AAP0MLL6-F1
#
_entry.id   AF-A0AAP0MLL6-F1
#
_cell.length_a   1.000
_cell.length_b   1.000
_cell.length_c   1.000
_cell.angle_alpha   90.00
_cell.angle_beta   90.00
_cell.angle_gamma   90.00
#
_symmetry.space_group_name_H-M   'P 1'
#
loop_
_entity.id
_entity.type
_entity.pdbx_description
1 polymer ?
#
loop_
_entity_poly.entity_id
_entity_poly.type
_entity_poly.pdbx_seq_one_letter_code
_entity_poly.pdbx_strand_id
1 'polypeptide(L)'
;MLKWIIWLLRTFGQGYMIPVELLVIDSESMVHKNIYEFSCALSQARRRVVGFDVKFDSETKIAELLILYTANRCLITQVCHLKSEELSC
;
A
#
# COMPACT_ATOMS: atom_id res chain seq x y z
N MET A 1 8.94 -10.92 -6.43
CA MET A 1 8.20 -9.65 -6.45
C MET A 1 7.18 -9.56 -7.60
N LEU A 2 7.58 -9.78 -8.86
CA LEU A 2 6.73 -9.60 -10.06
C LEU A 2 5.43 -10.44 -10.11
N LYS A 3 5.45 -11.69 -9.61
CA LYS A 3 4.27 -12.58 -9.63
C LYS A 3 3.07 -12.04 -8.82
N TRP A 4 3.30 -11.17 -7.84
CA TRP A 4 2.28 -10.65 -6.93
C TRP A 4 1.58 -9.41 -7.47
N ILE A 5 2.31 -8.56 -8.19
CA ILE A 5 1.73 -7.44 -8.95
C ILE A 5 0.72 -7.98 -9.96
N ILE A 6 1.05 -9.10 -10.62
CA ILE A 6 0.16 -9.79 -11.56
C ILE A 6 -1.08 -10.36 -10.87
N TRP A 7 -0.97 -10.84 -9.62
CA TRP A 7 -2.13 -11.37 -8.87
C TRP A 7 -3.07 -10.25 -8.43
N LEU A 8 -2.54 -9.13 -7.93
CA LEU A 8 -3.31 -7.92 -7.64
C LEU A 8 -4.00 -7.38 -8.88
N LEU A 9 -3.36 -7.39 -10.05
CA LEU A 9 -4.00 -6.99 -11.31
C LEU A 9 -5.13 -7.94 -11.75
N ARG A 10 -5.10 -9.21 -11.32
CA ARG A 10 -6.11 -10.23 -11.69
C ARG A 10 -7.37 -10.18 -10.81
N THR A 11 -7.28 -9.77 -9.55
CA THR A 11 -8.45 -9.68 -8.65
C THR A 11 -9.43 -8.56 -9.02
N PHE A 12 -9.02 -7.59 -9.84
CA PHE A 12 -9.91 -6.54 -10.39
C PHE A 12 -10.78 -7.01 -11.58
N GLY A 13 -10.71 -8.29 -11.96
CA GLY A 13 -11.32 -8.80 -13.18
C GLY A 13 -12.68 -9.47 -13.02
N GLN A 14 -13.76 -8.67 -12.92
CA GLN A 14 -15.00 -8.92 -13.68
C GLN A 14 -15.61 -7.58 -14.12
N GLY A 15 -15.31 -7.18 -15.36
CA GLY A 15 -16.05 -6.15 -16.08
C GLY A 15 -15.22 -5.03 -16.70
N TYR A 16 -14.20 -4.50 -16.02
CA TYR A 16 -13.41 -3.37 -16.52
C TYR A 16 -11.96 -3.46 -16.03
N MET A 17 -10.99 -3.48 -16.95
CA MET A 17 -9.59 -3.27 -16.61
C MET A 17 -9.39 -1.78 -16.30
N ILE A 18 -9.44 -1.42 -15.01
CA ILE A 18 -9.06 -0.08 -14.60
C ILE A 18 -7.53 -0.06 -14.49
N PRO A 19 -6.82 0.82 -15.20
CA PRO A 19 -5.39 0.99 -15.00
C PRO A 19 -5.15 1.42 -13.54
N VAL A 20 -4.46 0.57 -12.78
CA VAL A 20 -4.07 0.85 -11.40
C VAL A 20 -2.69 1.49 -11.41
N GLU A 21 -2.61 2.74 -10.98
CA GLU A 21 -1.33 3.39 -10.68
C GLU A 21 -0.73 2.69 -9.45
N LEU A 22 0.43 2.04 -9.64
CA LEU A 22 1.14 1.31 -8.60
C LEU A 22 2.32 2.15 -8.10
N LEU A 23 2.33 2.45 -6.81
CA LEU A 23 3.46 3.13 -6.17
C LEU A 23 4.04 2.23 -5.06
N VAL A 24 5.33 1.93 -5.17
CA VAL A 24 6.07 1.14 -4.19
C VAL A 24 7.01 2.07 -3.43
N ILE A 25 6.97 2.02 -2.10
CA ILE A 25 7.77 2.86 -1.22
C ILE A 25 8.62 1.97 -0.32
N ASP A 26 9.93 2.17 -0.40
CA ASP A 26 10.97 1.48 0.38
C ASP A 26 11.72 2.44 1.34
N SER A 27 11.53 3.75 1.20
CA SER A 27 12.13 4.77 2.06
C SER A 27 11.14 5.30 3.11
N GLU A 28 11.52 5.20 4.38
CA GLU A 28 10.78 5.77 5.53
C GLU A 28 10.43 7.25 5.35
N SER A 29 11.40 8.04 4.87
CA SER A 29 11.23 9.48 4.63
C SER A 29 10.09 9.81 3.65
N MET A 30 9.74 8.86 2.78
CA MET A 30 8.70 9.00 1.78
C MET A 30 7.33 8.47 2.23
N VAL A 31 7.27 7.65 3.28
CA VAL A 31 6.02 7.00 3.73
C VAL A 31 4.97 8.04 4.11
N HIS A 32 5.31 8.97 5.01
CA HIS A 32 4.37 9.99 5.48
C HIS A 32 3.84 10.88 4.34
N LYS A 33 4.75 11.33 3.46
CA LYS A 33 4.40 12.17 2.32
C LYS A 33 3.40 11.47 1.40
N ASN A 34 3.66 10.21 1.05
CA ASN A 34 2.80 9.50 0.11
C ASN A 34 1.49 9.03 0.72
N ILE A 35 1.46 8.66 2.01
CA ILE A 35 0.20 8.42 2.73
C ILE A 35 -0.66 9.68 2.73
N TYR A 36 -0.05 10.85 2.98
CA TYR A 36 -0.74 12.13 2.93
C TYR A 36 -1.28 12.44 1.53
N GLU A 37 -0.45 12.34 0.49
CA GLU A 37 -0.87 12.55 -0.90
C GLU A 37 -1.98 11.58 -1.34
N PHE A 38 -1.90 10.31 -0.91
CA PHE A 38 -2.94 9.32 -1.14
C PHE A 38 -4.25 9.73 -0.48
N SER A 39 -4.22 10.16 0.80
CA SER A 39 -5.39 10.68 1.53
C SER A 39 -6.01 11.91 0.88
N CYS A 40 -5.19 12.86 0.43
CA CYS A 40 -5.65 14.04 -0.32
C CYS A 40 -6.35 13.63 -1.62
N ALA A 41 -5.77 12.70 -2.38
CA ALA A 41 -6.37 12.22 -3.62
C ALA A 41 -7.73 11.54 -3.41
N LEU A 42 -7.88 10.77 -2.32
CA LEU A 42 -9.15 10.15 -1.94
C LEU A 42 -10.23 11.18 -1.64
N SER A 43 -9.85 12.19 -0.85
CA SER A 43 -10.72 13.29 -0.47
C SER A 43 -11.21 14.07 -1.69
N GLN A 44 -10.30 14.40 -2.62
CA GLN A 44 -10.63 15.09 -3.88
C GLN A 44 -11.55 14.24 -4.78
N ALA A 45 -11.29 12.93 -4.86
CA ALA A 45 -12.12 12.00 -5.63
C ALA A 45 -13.49 11.71 -4.98
N ARG A 46 -13.78 12.31 -3.81
CA ARG A 46 -14.97 12.02 -2.98
C ARG A 46 -15.11 10.53 -2.65
N ARG A 47 -13.99 9.80 -2.60
CA ARG A 47 -13.96 8.38 -2.27
C ARG A 47 -13.73 8.21 -0.78
N ARG A 48 -14.60 7.42 -0.15
CA ARG A 48 -14.55 7.15 1.29
C ARG A 48 -14.04 5.76 1.65
N VAL A 49 -13.87 4.91 0.64
CA VAL A 49 -13.49 3.50 0.83
C VAL A 49 -12.09 3.30 0.28
N VAL A 50 -11.23 2.81 1.16
CA VAL A 50 -9.89 2.33 0.87
C VAL A 50 -9.88 0.88 1.31
N GLY A 51 -9.51 -0.01 0.41
CA GLY A 51 -9.15 -1.36 0.81
C GLY A 51 -7.74 -1.34 1.40
N PHE A 52 -7.52 -2.13 2.44
CA PHE A 52 -6.20 -2.28 3.03
C PHE A 52 -5.85 -3.77 3.15
N ASP A 53 -4.57 -4.07 3.07
CA ASP A 53 -4.03 -5.40 3.35
C ASP A 53 -2.65 -5.26 3.99
N VAL A 54 -2.27 -6.23 4.81
CA VAL A 54 -0.97 -6.27 5.48
C VAL A 54 -0.35 -7.64 5.26
N LYS A 55 0.87 -7.64 4.71
CA LYS A 55 1.64 -8.86 4.56
C LYS A 55 2.61 -9.01 5.72
N PHE A 56 2.55 -10.17 6.35
CA PHE A 56 3.46 -10.57 7.40
C PHE A 56 4.50 -11.53 6.83
N ASP A 57 5.72 -11.43 7.36
CA ASP A 57 6.73 -12.44 7.17
C ASP A 57 6.25 -13.77 7.77
N SER A 58 6.45 -14.87 7.05
CA SER A 58 5.90 -16.17 7.43
C SER A 58 6.57 -16.76 8.67
N GLU A 59 7.82 -16.40 8.93
CA GLU A 59 8.64 -16.98 10.00
C GLU A 59 8.55 -16.14 11.28
N THR A 60 8.83 -14.85 11.18
CA THR A 60 8.87 -13.89 12.29
C THR A 60 7.49 -13.35 12.68
N LYS A 61 6.49 -13.48 11.80
CA LYS A 61 5.16 -12.86 11.94
C LYS A 61 5.19 -11.34 12.06
N ILE A 62 6.29 -10.70 11.65
CA ILE A 62 6.42 -9.24 11.62
C ILE A 62 5.79 -8.72 10.32
N ALA A 63 5.07 -7.60 10.41
CA ALA A 63 4.52 -6.95 9.22
C ALA A 63 5.67 -6.45 8.33
N GLU A 64 5.65 -6.82 7.05
CA GLU A 64 6.64 -6.40 6.05
C GLU A 64 6.08 -5.37 5.08
N LEU A 65 4.81 -5.54 4.68
CA LEU A 65 4.17 -4.68 3.70
C LEU A 65 2.82 -4.19 4.21
N LEU A 66 2.57 -2.89 4.05
CA LEU A 66 1.24 -2.29 4.10
C LEU A 66 0.79 -1.98 2.68
N ILE A 67 -0.41 -2.40 2.32
CA ILE A 67 -1.01 -2.17 1.00
C ILE A 67 -2.28 -1.36 1.19
N LEU A 68 -2.38 -0.19 0.56
CA LEU A 68 -3.57 0.64 0.51
C LEU A 68 -4.03 0.75 -0.93
N TYR A 69 -5.30 0.44 -1.22
CA TYR A 69 -5.77 0.41 -2.60
C TYR A 69 -7.17 1.01 -2.77
N THR A 70 -7.39 1.53 -3.97
CA THR A 70 -8.68 1.96 -4.50
C THR A 70 -8.86 1.45 -5.93
N ALA A 71 -9.98 1.80 -6.56
CA ALA A 71 -10.31 1.36 -7.91
C ALA A 71 -9.22 1.63 -8.97
N ASN A 72 -8.39 2.67 -8.82
CA ASN A 72 -7.36 3.05 -9.80
C ASN A 72 -5.99 3.39 -9.22
N ARG A 73 -5.77 3.19 -7.91
CA ARG A 73 -4.49 3.47 -7.25
C ARG A 73 -4.17 2.42 -6.20
N CYS A 74 -2.92 2.00 -6.13
CA CYS A 74 -2.41 1.06 -5.13
C CYS A 74 -1.07 1.56 -4.60
N LEU A 75 -0.99 1.75 -3.29
CA LEU A 75 0.19 2.13 -2.55
C LEU A 75 0.70 0.91 -1.79
N ILE A 76 1.95 0.52 -2.03
CA ILE A 76 2.61 -0.57 -1.32
C ILE A 76 3.80 0.01 -0.57
N THR A 77 3.77 -0.09 0.75
CA THR A 77 4.80 0.44 1.63
C THR A 77 5.50 -0.68 2.37
N GLN A 78 6.83 -0.73 2.30
CA GLN A 78 7.63 -1.60 3.17
C GLN A 78 7.66 -1.03 4.59
N VAL A 79 6.99 -1.71 5.51
CA VAL A 79 6.92 -1.30 6.92
C VAL A 79 8.09 -1.83 7.74
N CYS A 80 8.83 -2.82 7.25
CA CYS A 80 10.04 -3.35 7.90
C CYS A 80 11.21 -2.34 7.99
N HIS A 81 11.17 -1.26 7.20
CA HIS A 81 12.14 -0.17 7.24
C HIS A 81 11.78 0.94 8.22
N LEU A 82 10.56 0.94 8.78
CA LEU A 82 10.15 1.83 9.87
C LEU A 82 10.77 1.30 11.16
N LYS A 83 12.09 1.46 11.33
CA LYS A 83 12.72 1.18 12.61
C LYS A 83 12.23 2.23 13.59
N SER A 84 11.60 1.77 14.67
CA SER A 84 11.34 2.58 15.85
C SER A 84 12.68 3.10 16.38
N GLU A 85 13.09 4.28 15.94
CA GLU A 85 13.70 5.20 16.87
C GLU A 85 12.58 5.59 17.86
N GLU A 86 12.81 5.32 19.15
CA GLU A 86 11.95 5.70 20.28
C GLU A 86 10.73 4.82 20.60
N LEU A 87 10.99 3.66 21.22
CA LEU A 87 10.22 3.21 22.39
C LEU A 87 11.20 2.76 23.49
N SER A 88 11.94 3.73 24.03
CA SER A 88 12.61 3.61 25.32
C SER A 88 12.05 4.68 26.25
N CYS A 89 11.04 4.30 27.04
CA CYS A 89 10.69 4.89 28.32
C CYS A 89 10.32 3.74 29.26
#